data_AF-A0A8J8E0X1-F1
#
_entry.id   AF-A0A8J8E0X1-F1
#
_cell.length_a   1.000
_cell.length_b   1.000
_cell.length_c   1.000
_cell.angle_alpha   90.00
_cell.angle_beta   90.00
_cell.angle_gamma   90.00
#
_symmetry.space_group_name_H-M   'P 1'
#
loop_
_entity.id
_entity.type
_entity.pdbx_description
1 polymer ?
#
loop_
_entity_poly.entity_id
_entity_poly.type
_entity_poly.pdbx_seq_one_letter_code
_entity_poly.pdbx_strand_id
1 'polypeptide(L)'
;MDEYEAQIKALRTNITLLKDNITKLQALVEMHKRNEATLEKVNKELEDELAELRNKYNSLQYTLQDYQTMEANYEKYYEFSRKYFVLQDFLESVLTSDQELALKPHVLAAVSKPEYTANSLADLTKYVADHVEYAQDQPVPLPPSPEELKYGSYHPRTAPNVFLLPSETIEKGYGDCDDINTLLAAMVKVYFKDVYGHDYTVLLVAGFRESGSGHLFVMVPVKGGKLAILDASGSPYWTGKSILDSLFGSDAAEAKPVREAWDEYMDRLGSPFDKVEVYYIDFYGDARKMFEGNPSEMLDWLEDYTS
;
A
#
# COMPACT_ATOMS: atom_id res chain seq x y z
N MET A 1 -55.91 102.65 -18.36
CA MET A 1 -56.60 101.65 -17.51
C MET A 1 -56.35 100.25 -18.06
N ASP A 2 -56.54 100.06 -19.36
CA ASP A 2 -56.41 98.77 -20.06
C ASP A 2 -55.02 98.10 -19.97
N GLU A 3 -53.93 98.87 -19.95
CA GLU A 3 -52.56 98.32 -19.86
C GLU A 3 -52.23 97.73 -18.47
N TYR A 4 -52.75 98.34 -17.40
CA TYR A 4 -52.62 97.82 -16.04
C TYR A 4 -53.47 96.56 -15.82
N GLU A 5 -54.67 96.49 -16.41
CA GLU A 5 -55.49 95.28 -16.37
C GLU A 5 -54.84 94.10 -17.10
N ALA A 6 -54.21 94.35 -18.26
CA ALA A 6 -53.45 93.35 -18.99
C ALA A 6 -52.24 92.82 -18.19
N GLN A 7 -51.50 93.72 -17.53
CA GLN A 7 -50.38 93.34 -16.65
C GLN A 7 -50.85 92.55 -15.42
N ILE A 8 -51.95 92.95 -14.78
CA ILE A 8 -52.55 92.20 -13.65
C ILE A 8 -52.98 90.80 -14.08
N LYS A 9 -53.58 90.66 -15.28
CA LYS A 9 -53.96 89.36 -15.83
C LYS A 9 -52.74 88.47 -16.11
N ALA A 10 -51.70 89.01 -16.73
CA ALA A 10 -50.45 88.30 -16.99
C ALA A 10 -49.74 87.85 -15.70
N LEU A 11 -49.68 88.74 -14.69
CA LEU A 11 -49.15 88.41 -13.36
C LEU A 11 -49.94 87.30 -12.68
N ARG A 12 -51.27 87.31 -12.76
CA ARG A 12 -52.11 86.22 -12.22
C ARG A 12 -51.83 84.90 -12.92
N THR A 13 -51.69 84.88 -14.24
CA THR A 13 -51.30 83.68 -14.99
C THR A 13 -49.93 83.16 -14.57
N ASN A 14 -48.93 84.04 -14.43
CA ASN A 14 -47.60 83.68 -13.97
C ASN A 14 -47.60 83.13 -12.52
N ILE A 15 -48.40 83.72 -11.62
CA ILE A 15 -48.57 83.22 -10.25
C ILE A 15 -49.17 81.81 -10.26
N THR A 16 -50.15 81.55 -11.11
CA THR A 16 -50.74 80.20 -11.24
C THR A 16 -49.71 79.19 -11.77
N LEU A 17 -48.97 79.54 -12.82
CA LEU A 17 -47.88 78.70 -13.36
C LEU A 17 -46.79 78.39 -12.33
N LEU A 18 -46.38 79.39 -11.55
CA LEU A 18 -45.41 79.21 -10.47
C LEU A 18 -45.94 78.29 -9.37
N LYS A 19 -47.22 78.42 -8.98
CA LYS A 19 -47.86 77.52 -8.00
C LYS A 19 -47.91 76.07 -8.49
N ASP A 20 -48.23 75.87 -9.76
CA ASP A 20 -48.22 74.53 -10.38
C ASP A 20 -46.80 73.94 -10.40
N ASN A 21 -45.81 74.74 -10.76
CA ASN A 21 -44.41 74.31 -10.76
C ASN A 21 -43.90 74.00 -9.35
N ILE A 22 -44.26 74.80 -8.34
CA ILE A 22 -43.93 74.53 -6.93
C ILE A 22 -44.53 73.19 -6.50
N THR A 23 -45.80 72.93 -6.85
CA THR A 23 -46.47 71.66 -6.52
C THR A 23 -45.78 70.47 -7.16
N LYS A 24 -45.39 70.57 -8.45
CA LYS A 24 -44.64 69.53 -9.15
C LYS A 24 -43.26 69.28 -8.55
N LEU A 25 -42.53 70.34 -8.21
CA LEU A 25 -41.21 70.24 -7.58
C LEU A 25 -41.30 69.61 -6.19
N GLN A 26 -42.31 69.97 -5.38
CA GLN A 26 -42.57 69.33 -4.09
C GLN A 26 -42.83 67.84 -4.24
N ALA A 27 -43.65 67.43 -5.21
CA ALA A 27 -43.90 66.02 -5.49
C ALA A 27 -42.62 65.26 -5.91
N LEU A 28 -41.75 65.89 -6.71
CA LEU A 28 -40.44 65.36 -7.10
C LEU A 28 -39.49 65.20 -5.90
N VAL A 29 -39.42 66.21 -5.02
CA VAL A 29 -38.60 66.15 -3.80
C VAL A 29 -39.06 65.01 -2.88
N GLU A 30 -40.37 64.87 -2.68
CA GLU A 30 -40.91 63.77 -1.85
C GLU A 30 -40.70 62.39 -2.49
N MET A 31 -40.73 62.30 -3.82
CA MET A 31 -40.35 61.08 -4.54
C MET A 31 -38.86 60.75 -4.33
N HIS A 32 -37.97 61.73 -4.48
CA HIS A 32 -36.54 61.53 -4.28
C HIS A 32 -36.21 61.07 -2.85
N LYS A 33 -36.82 61.67 -1.82
CA LYS A 33 -36.63 61.24 -0.42
C LYS A 33 -37.05 59.78 -0.21
N ARG A 34 -38.16 59.35 -0.81
CA ARG A 34 -38.59 57.94 -0.74
C ARG A 34 -37.60 57.00 -1.43
N ASN A 35 -37.06 57.41 -2.58
CA ASN A 35 -36.07 56.62 -3.30
C ASN A 35 -34.75 56.52 -2.51
N GLU A 36 -34.31 57.61 -1.88
CA GLU A 36 -33.12 57.64 -1.03
C GLU A 36 -33.25 56.70 0.17
N ALA A 37 -34.37 56.78 0.90
CA ALA A 37 -34.65 55.86 2.02
C ALA A 37 -34.74 54.39 1.57
N THR A 38 -35.24 54.13 0.34
CA THR A 38 -35.27 52.78 -0.23
C THR A 38 -33.86 52.29 -0.54
N LEU A 39 -33.01 53.14 -1.13
CA LEU A 39 -31.62 52.80 -1.45
C LEU A 39 -30.79 52.55 -0.20
N GLU A 40 -30.96 53.35 0.86
CA GLU A 40 -30.29 53.13 2.14
C GLU A 40 -30.64 51.77 2.74
N LYS A 41 -31.93 51.41 2.70
CA LYS A 41 -32.40 50.11 3.18
C LYS A 41 -31.77 48.96 2.38
N VAL A 42 -31.81 49.04 1.04
CA VAL A 42 -31.23 48.02 0.16
C VAL A 42 -29.72 47.90 0.35
N ASN A 43 -29.01 49.02 0.50
CA ASN A 43 -27.56 49.00 0.75
C ASN A 43 -27.24 48.26 2.05
N LYS A 44 -28.02 48.51 3.12
CA LYS A 44 -27.83 47.80 4.38
C LYS A 44 -28.09 46.30 4.26
N GLU A 45 -29.17 45.91 3.57
CA GLU A 45 -29.47 44.49 3.30
C GLU A 45 -28.32 43.83 2.52
N LEU A 46 -27.75 44.51 1.52
CA LEU A 46 -26.60 44.02 0.76
C LEU A 46 -25.32 43.92 1.61
N GLU A 47 -25.07 44.86 2.53
CA GLU A 47 -23.95 44.80 3.46
C GLU A 47 -24.04 43.58 4.38
N ASP A 48 -25.24 43.30 4.91
CA ASP A 48 -25.53 42.15 5.75
C ASP A 48 -25.33 40.83 4.96
N GLU A 49 -25.87 40.74 3.74
CA GLU A 49 -25.68 39.58 2.85
C GLU A 49 -24.20 39.33 2.52
N LEU A 50 -23.43 40.41 2.28
CA LEU A 50 -22.01 40.31 1.95
C LEU A 50 -21.19 39.85 3.16
N ALA A 51 -21.54 40.29 4.37
CA ALA A 51 -20.94 39.79 5.61
C ALA A 51 -21.24 38.30 5.82
N GLU A 52 -22.49 37.86 5.59
CA GLU A 52 -22.84 36.44 5.65
C GLU A 52 -22.07 35.60 4.63
N LEU A 53 -21.96 36.06 3.39
CA LEU A 53 -21.25 35.34 2.34
C LEU A 53 -19.76 35.19 2.66
N ARG A 54 -19.13 36.25 3.20
CA ARG A 54 -17.73 36.20 3.68
C ARG A 54 -17.55 35.17 4.80
N ASN A 55 -18.49 35.12 5.76
CA ASN A 55 -18.45 34.14 6.83
C ASN A 55 -18.58 32.71 6.30
N LYS A 56 -19.50 32.48 5.36
CA LYS A 56 -19.67 31.17 4.69
C LYS A 56 -18.41 30.77 3.92
N TYR A 57 -17.81 31.69 3.18
CA TYR A 57 -16.57 31.46 2.44
C TYR A 57 -15.41 31.08 3.38
N ASN A 58 -15.21 31.84 4.45
CA ASN A 58 -14.16 31.56 5.43
C ASN A 58 -14.39 30.18 6.10
N SER A 59 -15.63 29.86 6.47
CA SER A 59 -15.98 28.55 7.02
C SER A 59 -15.65 27.42 6.04
N LEU A 60 -16.01 27.59 4.75
CA LEU A 60 -15.73 26.59 3.73
C LEU A 60 -14.23 26.41 3.51
N GLN A 61 -13.45 27.49 3.59
CA GLN A 61 -11.99 27.44 3.48
C GLN A 61 -11.36 26.61 4.60
N TYR A 62 -11.82 26.78 5.85
CA TYR A 62 -11.36 25.94 6.97
C TYR A 62 -11.75 24.48 6.77
N THR A 63 -13.00 24.20 6.40
CA THR A 63 -13.45 22.85 6.11
C THR A 63 -12.64 22.18 4.99
N LEU A 64 -12.31 22.91 3.92
CA LEU A 64 -11.47 22.40 2.85
C LEU A 64 -10.07 22.01 3.35
N GLN A 65 -9.47 22.85 4.21
CA GLN A 65 -8.16 22.56 4.79
C GLN A 65 -8.19 21.32 5.70
N ASP A 66 -9.25 21.14 6.49
CA ASP A 66 -9.44 19.94 7.32
C ASP A 66 -9.54 18.67 6.44
N TYR A 67 -10.30 18.73 5.35
CA TYR A 67 -10.40 17.62 4.39
C TYR A 67 -9.07 17.29 3.72
N GLN A 68 -8.30 18.29 3.29
CA GLN A 68 -6.97 18.09 2.71
C GLN A 68 -6.00 17.44 3.70
N THR A 69 -6.06 17.85 4.96
CA THR A 69 -5.23 17.27 6.03
C THR A 69 -5.63 15.81 6.31
N MET A 70 -6.93 15.53 6.34
CA MET A 70 -7.46 14.17 6.48
C MET A 70 -7.03 13.28 5.31
N GLU A 71 -7.18 13.74 4.06
CA GLU A 71 -6.80 12.99 2.84
C GLU A 71 -5.31 12.62 2.89
N ALA A 72 -4.43 13.58 3.18
CA ALA A 72 -2.98 13.35 3.27
C ALA A 72 -2.59 12.39 4.40
N ASN A 73 -3.27 12.43 5.54
CA ASN A 73 -3.01 11.50 6.65
C ASN A 73 -3.54 10.10 6.34
N TYR A 74 -4.68 10.01 5.66
CA TYR A 74 -5.26 8.74 5.25
C TYR A 74 -4.40 8.03 4.20
N GLU A 75 -3.87 8.76 3.23
CA GLU A 75 -2.95 8.23 2.23
C GLU A 75 -1.71 7.61 2.88
N LYS A 76 -1.12 8.28 3.88
CA LYS A 76 0.00 7.72 4.65
C LYS A 76 -0.38 6.45 5.40
N TYR A 77 -1.55 6.41 6.02
CA TYR A 77 -2.05 5.22 6.70
C TYR A 77 -2.28 4.07 5.71
N TYR A 78 -2.87 4.37 4.56
CA TYR A 78 -3.15 3.38 3.52
C TYR A 78 -1.84 2.77 3.00
N GLU A 79 -0.86 3.59 2.61
CA GLU A 79 0.45 3.13 2.16
C GLU A 79 1.20 2.35 3.25
N PHE A 80 1.10 2.76 4.51
CA PHE A 80 1.63 1.97 5.63
C PHE A 80 0.95 0.60 5.74
N SER A 81 -0.38 0.55 5.61
CA SER A 81 -1.16 -0.69 5.73
C SER A 81 -0.89 -1.68 4.60
N ARG A 82 -0.58 -1.19 3.39
CA ARG A 82 -0.32 -2.04 2.22
C ARG A 82 0.84 -3.01 2.43
N LYS A 83 1.83 -2.63 3.24
CA LYS A 83 2.97 -3.50 3.61
C LYS A 83 2.58 -4.80 4.30
N TYR A 84 1.33 -4.92 4.77
CA TYR A 84 0.82 -6.13 5.41
C TYR A 84 -0.12 -6.93 4.51
N PHE A 85 -0.52 -6.41 3.34
CA PHE A 85 -1.53 -7.05 2.47
C PHE A 85 -1.10 -7.20 1.02
N VAL A 86 0.00 -6.55 0.61
CA VAL A 86 0.54 -6.60 -0.75
C VAL A 86 1.95 -7.18 -0.68
N LEU A 87 2.14 -8.38 -1.23
CA LEU A 87 3.41 -9.12 -1.15
C LEU A 87 4.60 -8.25 -1.59
N GLN A 88 4.47 -7.55 -2.72
CA GLN A 88 5.58 -6.72 -3.22
C GLN A 88 5.98 -5.61 -2.25
N ASP A 89 5.01 -4.93 -1.63
CA ASP A 89 5.27 -3.84 -0.67
C ASP A 89 5.79 -4.40 0.66
N PHE A 90 5.35 -5.60 1.04
CA PHE A 90 5.82 -6.34 2.21
C PHE A 90 7.30 -6.72 2.08
N LEU A 91 7.72 -7.24 0.91
CA LEU A 91 9.07 -7.74 0.67
C LEU A 91 10.17 -6.69 0.92
N GLU A 92 9.88 -5.41 0.70
CA GLU A 92 10.82 -4.31 1.01
C GLU A 92 11.15 -4.20 2.52
N SER A 93 10.32 -4.79 3.38
CA SER A 93 10.48 -4.74 4.84
C SER A 93 11.17 -5.99 5.42
N VAL A 94 11.43 -7.02 4.61
CA VAL A 94 11.90 -8.35 5.04
C VAL A 94 13.38 -8.36 5.44
N LEU A 95 14.23 -7.60 4.75
CA LEU A 95 15.69 -7.59 4.94
C LEU A 95 16.22 -6.18 5.30
N THR A 96 15.54 -5.49 6.21
CA THR A 96 16.04 -4.24 6.78
C THR A 96 17.13 -4.50 7.83
N SER A 97 17.89 -3.46 8.22
CA SER A 97 18.93 -3.59 9.26
C SER A 97 18.39 -4.11 10.60
N ASP A 98 17.15 -3.73 10.94
CA ASP A 98 16.50 -4.16 12.17
C ASP A 98 16.13 -5.65 12.11
N GLN A 99 15.65 -6.12 10.95
CA GLN A 99 15.37 -7.54 10.72
C GLN A 99 16.66 -8.37 10.76
N GLU A 100 17.73 -7.91 10.09
CA GLU A 100 19.04 -8.57 10.12
C GLU A 100 19.54 -8.75 11.56
N LEU A 101 19.51 -7.67 12.36
CA LEU A 101 19.94 -7.70 13.75
C LEU A 101 19.10 -8.65 14.60
N ALA A 102 17.78 -8.68 14.38
CA ALA A 102 16.85 -9.55 15.11
C ALA A 102 17.03 -11.04 14.74
N LEU A 103 17.30 -11.36 13.47
CA LEU A 103 17.41 -12.74 12.98
C LEU A 103 18.78 -13.37 13.26
N LYS A 104 19.84 -12.57 13.37
CA LYS A 104 21.22 -13.07 13.53
C LYS A 104 21.41 -14.07 14.67
N PRO A 105 20.87 -13.87 15.89
CA PRO A 105 20.97 -14.87 16.96
C PRO A 105 20.31 -16.21 16.60
N HIS A 106 19.19 -16.21 15.87
CA HIS A 106 18.50 -17.42 15.43
C HIS A 106 19.30 -18.18 14.37
N VAL A 107 19.91 -17.46 13.43
CA VAL A 107 20.81 -18.04 12.43
C VAL A 107 22.00 -18.73 13.09
N LEU A 108 22.64 -18.07 14.07
CA LEU A 108 23.76 -18.64 14.80
C LEU A 108 23.36 -19.87 15.65
N ALA A 109 22.13 -19.91 16.15
CA ALA A 109 21.61 -21.06 16.90
C ALA A 109 21.25 -22.25 15.99
N ALA A 110 20.79 -21.97 14.76
CA ALA A 110 20.38 -23.00 13.81
C ALA A 110 21.59 -23.73 13.19
N VAL A 111 22.60 -22.98 12.75
CA VAL A 111 23.67 -23.52 11.90
C VAL A 111 24.68 -24.33 12.69
N SER A 112 24.76 -25.63 12.41
CA SER A 112 25.69 -26.55 13.08
C SER A 112 27.07 -26.61 12.42
N LYS A 113 27.12 -26.40 11.09
CA LYS A 113 28.32 -26.55 10.25
C LYS A 113 28.46 -25.36 9.29
N PRO A 114 28.91 -24.19 9.77
CA PRO A 114 28.85 -22.94 9.01
C PRO A 114 29.63 -22.94 7.69
N GLU A 115 30.72 -23.70 7.62
CA GLU A 115 31.55 -23.86 6.41
C GLU A 115 30.88 -24.72 5.32
N TYR A 116 29.88 -25.52 5.69
CA TYR A 116 29.19 -26.44 4.79
C TYR A 116 27.81 -25.89 4.45
N THR A 117 27.74 -25.12 3.35
CA THR A 117 26.52 -24.43 2.91
C THR A 117 25.31 -25.35 2.82
N ALA A 118 25.44 -26.52 2.18
CA ALA A 118 24.33 -27.46 2.03
C ALA A 118 23.75 -27.91 3.39
N ASN A 119 24.60 -28.19 4.39
CA ASN A 119 24.15 -28.53 5.74
C ASN A 119 23.51 -27.31 6.43
N SER A 120 24.10 -26.13 6.30
CA SER A 120 23.57 -24.91 6.90
C SER A 120 22.19 -24.54 6.36
N LEU A 121 21.94 -24.73 5.06
CA LEU A 121 20.62 -24.52 4.47
C LEU A 121 19.59 -25.52 5.04
N ALA A 122 19.94 -26.80 5.15
CA ALA A 122 19.07 -27.81 5.76
C ALA A 122 18.78 -27.52 7.24
N ASP A 123 19.81 -27.11 8.00
CA ASP A 123 19.70 -26.71 9.41
C ASP A 123 18.75 -25.52 9.58
N LEU A 124 18.87 -24.49 8.74
CA LEU A 124 18.00 -23.31 8.77
C LEU A 124 16.54 -23.67 8.42
N THR A 125 16.33 -24.46 7.37
CA THR A 125 14.98 -24.92 7.00
C THR A 125 14.34 -25.72 8.13
N LYS A 126 15.11 -26.62 8.75
CA LYS A 126 14.64 -27.40 9.89
C LYS A 126 14.35 -26.51 11.09
N TYR A 127 15.26 -25.58 11.41
CA TYR A 127 15.10 -24.65 12.52
C TYR A 127 13.80 -23.85 12.38
N VAL A 128 13.52 -23.28 11.21
CA VAL A 128 12.27 -22.55 10.97
C VAL A 128 11.06 -23.46 11.16
N ALA A 129 11.05 -24.64 10.54
CA ALA A 129 9.93 -25.58 10.65
C ALA A 129 9.69 -26.10 12.09
N ASP A 130 10.75 -26.18 12.90
CA ASP A 130 10.67 -26.63 14.30
C ASP A 130 10.24 -25.49 15.26
N HIS A 131 10.37 -24.22 14.87
CA HIS A 131 10.07 -23.06 15.71
C HIS A 131 8.81 -22.28 15.31
N VAL A 132 8.28 -22.51 14.10
CA VAL A 132 7.11 -21.80 13.58
C VAL A 132 6.04 -22.81 13.17
N GLU A 133 4.94 -22.83 13.92
CA GLU A 133 3.79 -23.66 13.60
C GLU A 133 2.99 -23.07 12.43
N TYR A 134 2.53 -23.93 11.53
CA TYR A 134 1.69 -23.49 10.41
C TYR A 134 0.31 -23.04 10.90
N ALA A 135 -0.05 -21.79 10.63
CA ALA A 135 -1.35 -21.22 10.95
C ALA A 135 -1.84 -20.36 9.79
N GLN A 136 -3.00 -20.70 9.20
CA GLN A 136 -3.58 -19.89 8.13
C GLN A 136 -4.06 -18.54 8.65
N ASP A 137 -3.83 -17.51 7.84
CA ASP A 137 -4.33 -16.18 8.10
C ASP A 137 -5.86 -16.15 8.25
N GLN A 138 -6.30 -15.33 9.20
CA GLN A 138 -7.70 -14.98 9.30
C GLN A 138 -7.98 -13.77 8.41
N PRO A 139 -9.08 -13.78 7.63
CA PRO A 139 -9.40 -12.63 6.79
C PRO A 139 -9.55 -11.36 7.64
N VAL A 140 -8.77 -10.33 7.31
CA VAL A 140 -8.84 -9.03 7.99
C VAL A 140 -9.47 -7.97 7.09
N PRO A 141 -10.23 -7.00 7.64
CA PRO A 141 -10.81 -5.93 6.83
C PRO A 141 -9.73 -5.12 6.11
N LEU A 142 -9.86 -4.99 4.80
CA LEU A 142 -9.02 -4.08 4.01
C LEU A 142 -9.54 -2.65 4.13
N PRO A 143 -8.68 -1.66 4.41
CA PRO A 143 -9.10 -0.27 4.34
C PRO A 143 -9.48 0.13 2.90
N PRO A 144 -10.42 1.07 2.71
CA PRO A 144 -10.67 1.64 1.39
C PRO A 144 -9.38 2.24 0.80
N SER A 145 -9.23 2.17 -0.51
CA SER A 145 -8.24 3.02 -1.18
C SER A 145 -8.58 4.51 -1.00
N PRO A 146 -7.60 5.42 -1.13
CA PRO A 146 -7.86 6.86 -1.10
C PRO A 146 -8.92 7.28 -2.13
N GLU A 147 -8.96 6.65 -3.31
CA GLU A 147 -10.00 6.89 -4.31
C GLU A 147 -11.39 6.42 -3.85
N GLU A 148 -11.50 5.20 -3.30
CA GLU A 148 -12.78 4.69 -2.77
C GLU A 148 -13.32 5.57 -1.64
N LEU A 149 -12.44 6.06 -0.76
CA LEU A 149 -12.80 7.00 0.30
C LEU A 149 -13.29 8.33 -0.27
N LYS A 150 -12.59 8.87 -1.27
CA LYS A 150 -12.88 10.16 -1.90
C LYS A 150 -14.21 10.16 -2.67
N TYR A 151 -14.50 9.09 -3.39
CA TYR A 151 -15.69 8.99 -4.23
C TYR A 151 -16.87 8.30 -3.53
N GLY A 152 -16.68 7.81 -2.30
CA GLY A 152 -17.74 7.15 -1.54
C GLY A 152 -18.17 5.80 -2.13
N SER A 153 -17.25 5.12 -2.82
CA SER A 153 -17.51 3.85 -3.52
C SER A 153 -16.87 2.65 -2.82
N TYR A 154 -16.78 2.68 -1.48
CA TYR A 154 -16.17 1.61 -0.70
C TYR A 154 -17.03 0.35 -0.73
N HIS A 155 -16.40 -0.75 -1.13
CA HIS A 155 -16.99 -2.09 -1.06
C HIS A 155 -16.24 -2.89 0.01
N PRO A 156 -16.90 -3.29 1.11
CA PRO A 156 -16.26 -4.08 2.15
C PRO A 156 -15.66 -5.36 1.59
N ARG A 157 -14.36 -5.53 1.84
CA ARG A 157 -13.58 -6.70 1.43
C ARG A 157 -12.55 -7.02 2.49
N THR A 158 -12.07 -8.25 2.48
CA THR A 158 -11.02 -8.73 3.38
C THR A 158 -9.75 -9.01 2.61
N ALA A 159 -8.60 -8.80 3.24
CA ALA A 159 -7.33 -9.33 2.75
C ALA A 159 -7.31 -10.82 3.07
N PRO A 160 -7.06 -11.69 2.08
CA PRO A 160 -6.93 -13.12 2.34
C PRO A 160 -5.61 -13.46 3.05
N ASN A 161 -4.57 -12.64 2.87
CA ASN A 161 -3.23 -12.83 3.42
C ASN A 161 -2.84 -11.59 4.23
N VAL A 162 -2.16 -11.82 5.36
CA VAL A 162 -1.64 -10.82 6.28
C VAL A 162 -0.20 -11.17 6.61
N PHE A 163 0.74 -10.47 5.98
CA PHE A 163 2.16 -10.79 6.11
C PHE A 163 2.71 -10.35 7.47
N LEU A 164 3.46 -11.23 8.13
CA LEU A 164 4.25 -10.97 9.32
C LEU A 164 5.72 -10.77 8.93
N LEU A 165 6.38 -9.78 9.54
CA LEU A 165 7.82 -9.60 9.34
C LEU A 165 8.57 -10.82 9.87
N PRO A 166 9.73 -11.21 9.29
CA PRO A 166 10.50 -12.37 9.75
C PRO A 166 10.74 -12.40 11.27
N SER A 167 11.12 -11.27 11.88
CA SER A 167 11.32 -11.17 13.33
C SER A 167 10.04 -11.43 14.12
N GLU A 168 8.89 -10.98 13.59
CA GLU A 168 7.58 -11.18 14.22
C GLU A 168 7.14 -12.65 14.08
N THR A 169 7.35 -13.26 12.92
CA THR A 169 7.05 -14.67 12.65
C THR A 169 7.79 -15.58 13.62
N ILE A 170 9.10 -15.39 13.78
CA ILE A 170 9.90 -16.22 14.70
C ILE A 170 9.60 -15.94 16.18
N GLU A 171 9.29 -14.68 16.54
CA GLU A 171 8.91 -14.32 17.93
C GLU A 171 7.56 -14.91 18.32
N LYS A 172 6.57 -14.86 17.40
CA LYS A 172 5.22 -15.39 17.62
C LYS A 172 5.19 -16.92 17.58
N GLY A 173 6.08 -17.53 16.79
CA GLY A 173 6.15 -18.98 16.61
C GLY A 173 4.99 -19.55 15.77
N TYR A 174 4.31 -18.72 14.99
CA TYR A 174 3.30 -19.17 14.03
C TYR A 174 3.24 -18.25 12.79
N GLY A 175 2.76 -18.79 11.68
CA GLY A 175 2.54 -18.07 10.42
C GLY A 175 2.08 -19.03 9.32
N ASP A 176 1.66 -18.51 8.18
CA ASP A 176 1.29 -19.35 7.03
C ASP A 176 2.49 -19.60 6.09
N CYS A 177 2.25 -20.08 4.86
CA CYS A 177 3.36 -20.34 3.94
C CYS A 177 4.15 -19.09 3.55
N ASP A 178 3.49 -17.93 3.50
CA ASP A 178 4.10 -16.68 3.10
C ASP A 178 5.05 -16.19 4.19
N ASP A 179 4.60 -16.21 5.46
CA ASP A 179 5.40 -15.84 6.62
C ASP A 179 6.61 -16.77 6.82
N ILE A 180 6.36 -18.09 6.81
CA ILE A 180 7.36 -19.11 7.10
C ILE A 180 8.50 -19.08 6.09
N ASN A 181 8.17 -19.03 4.80
CA ASN A 181 9.19 -19.10 3.76
C ASN A 181 9.85 -17.74 3.50
N THR A 182 9.19 -16.63 3.84
CA THR A 182 9.85 -15.31 3.88
C THR A 182 10.87 -15.25 5.02
N LEU A 183 10.52 -15.72 6.22
CA LEU A 183 11.47 -15.87 7.32
C LEU A 183 12.65 -16.76 6.93
N LEU A 184 12.40 -17.91 6.30
CA LEU A 184 13.45 -18.81 5.83
C LEU A 184 14.40 -18.09 4.85
N ALA A 185 13.86 -17.40 3.85
CA ALA A 185 14.67 -16.65 2.88
C ALA A 185 15.52 -15.58 3.56
N ALA A 186 14.96 -14.85 4.53
CA ALA A 186 15.67 -13.83 5.30
C ALA A 186 16.82 -14.44 6.13
N MET A 187 16.55 -15.55 6.84
CA MET A 187 17.56 -16.25 7.62
C MET A 187 18.69 -16.82 6.74
N VAL A 188 18.38 -17.34 5.55
CA VAL A 188 19.38 -17.81 4.58
C VAL A 188 20.26 -16.65 4.10
N LYS A 189 19.68 -15.48 3.78
CA LYS A 189 20.44 -14.27 3.40
C LYS A 189 21.36 -13.79 4.53
N VAL A 190 20.87 -13.78 5.77
CA VAL A 190 21.68 -13.43 6.94
C VAL A 190 22.82 -14.44 7.13
N TYR A 191 22.57 -15.75 7.00
CA TYR A 191 23.63 -16.76 7.04
C TYR A 191 24.71 -16.50 5.99
N PHE A 192 24.31 -16.29 4.73
CA PHE A 192 25.25 -16.03 3.65
C PHE A 192 26.15 -14.83 3.94
N LYS A 193 25.56 -13.69 4.29
CA LYS A 193 26.31 -12.47 4.58
C LYS A 193 27.16 -12.56 5.84
N ASP A 194 26.57 -12.96 6.97
CA ASP A 194 27.16 -12.75 8.30
C ASP A 194 27.91 -13.96 8.86
N VAL A 195 27.64 -15.16 8.33
CA VAL A 195 28.25 -16.42 8.81
C VAL A 195 29.18 -17.00 7.75
N TYR A 196 28.69 -17.18 6.52
CA TYR A 196 29.50 -17.69 5.43
C TYR A 196 30.45 -16.64 4.84
N GLY A 197 30.11 -15.35 4.97
CA GLY A 197 30.95 -14.23 4.53
C GLY A 197 30.81 -13.86 3.05
N HIS A 198 29.76 -14.32 2.38
CA HIS A 198 29.47 -13.97 0.99
C HIS A 198 27.97 -13.71 0.81
N ASP A 199 27.62 -12.62 0.13
CA ASP A 199 26.23 -12.33 -0.18
C ASP A 199 25.80 -13.05 -1.47
N TYR A 200 25.06 -14.15 -1.32
CA TYR A 200 24.52 -14.92 -2.45
C TYR A 200 23.05 -14.62 -2.69
N THR A 201 22.64 -14.85 -3.93
CA THR A 201 21.25 -14.72 -4.35
C THR A 201 20.36 -15.73 -3.64
N VAL A 202 19.24 -15.24 -3.13
CA VAL A 202 18.10 -16.02 -2.65
C VAL A 202 16.87 -15.50 -3.37
N LEU A 203 16.08 -16.41 -3.92
CA LEU A 203 14.85 -16.09 -4.64
C LEU A 203 13.66 -16.60 -3.84
N LEU A 204 12.61 -15.79 -3.78
CA LEU A 204 11.32 -16.19 -3.25
C LEU A 204 10.37 -16.47 -4.41
N VAL A 205 9.68 -17.59 -4.38
CA VAL A 205 8.80 -18.00 -5.47
C VAL A 205 7.39 -18.15 -4.96
N ALA A 206 6.46 -17.42 -5.58
CA ALA A 206 5.03 -17.55 -5.33
C ALA A 206 4.40 -18.35 -6.48
N GLY A 207 3.89 -19.54 -6.16
CA GLY A 207 3.15 -20.39 -7.08
C GLY A 207 1.65 -20.24 -6.86
N PHE A 208 0.88 -20.12 -7.95
CA PHE A 208 -0.57 -19.93 -7.92
C PHE A 208 -1.27 -21.03 -8.72
N ARG A 209 -2.40 -21.50 -8.21
CA ARG A 209 -3.30 -22.44 -8.89
C ARG A 209 -4.62 -21.76 -9.25
N GLU A 210 -5.23 -22.15 -10.36
CA GLU A 210 -6.54 -21.63 -10.81
C GLU A 210 -7.64 -21.87 -9.77
N SER A 211 -7.49 -22.89 -8.92
CA SER A 211 -8.39 -23.18 -7.80
C SER A 211 -8.36 -22.13 -6.68
N GLY A 212 -7.45 -21.15 -6.75
CA GLY A 212 -7.31 -20.07 -5.79
C GLY A 212 -6.34 -20.35 -4.64
N SER A 213 -5.64 -21.50 -4.64
CA SER A 213 -4.57 -21.77 -3.68
C SER A 213 -3.22 -21.26 -4.19
N GLY A 214 -2.48 -20.63 -3.28
CA GLY A 214 -1.08 -20.25 -3.49
C GLY A 214 -0.15 -21.10 -2.64
N HIS A 215 1.15 -21.03 -2.94
CA HIS A 215 2.20 -21.51 -2.04
C HIS A 215 3.48 -20.72 -2.31
N LEU A 216 4.16 -20.34 -1.25
CA LEU A 216 5.39 -19.57 -1.31
C LEU A 216 6.55 -20.42 -0.79
N PHE A 217 7.69 -20.40 -1.48
CA PHE A 217 8.87 -21.19 -1.15
C PHE A 217 10.16 -20.52 -1.62
N VAL A 218 11.31 -21.07 -1.22
CA VAL A 218 12.62 -20.45 -1.43
C VAL A 218 13.43 -21.23 -2.47
N MET A 219 14.10 -20.51 -3.37
CA MET A 219 15.09 -21.07 -4.28
C MET A 219 16.46 -20.44 -4.06
N VAL A 220 17.50 -21.28 -4.00
CA VAL A 220 18.90 -20.87 -3.96
C VAL A 220 19.56 -21.32 -5.27
N PRO A 221 19.76 -20.42 -6.24
CA PRO A 221 20.43 -20.74 -7.50
C PRO A 221 21.92 -21.04 -7.27
N VAL A 222 22.44 -22.03 -7.99
CA VAL A 222 23.84 -22.47 -7.94
C VAL A 222 24.39 -22.55 -9.36
N LYS A 223 25.63 -22.08 -9.55
CA LYS A 223 26.29 -22.10 -10.87
C LYS A 223 26.29 -23.49 -11.51
N GLY A 224 26.19 -23.49 -12.84
CA GLY A 224 26.22 -24.70 -13.65
C GLY A 224 24.83 -25.31 -13.86
N GLY A 225 23.79 -24.47 -13.95
CA GLY A 225 22.44 -24.89 -14.25
C GLY A 225 21.75 -25.61 -13.09
N LYS A 226 22.07 -25.25 -11.84
CA LYS A 226 21.58 -25.95 -10.66
C LYS A 226 20.81 -25.04 -9.70
N LEU A 227 19.95 -25.63 -8.89
CA LEU A 227 19.26 -24.94 -7.81
C LEU A 227 19.02 -25.88 -6.62
N ALA A 228 18.88 -25.29 -5.44
CA ALA A 228 18.27 -25.93 -4.28
C ALA A 228 16.94 -25.24 -3.96
N ILE A 229 15.87 -26.02 -3.80
CA ILE A 229 14.58 -25.54 -3.30
C ILE A 229 14.54 -25.81 -1.81
N LEU A 230 14.08 -24.83 -1.03
CA LEU A 230 13.88 -24.94 0.42
C LEU A 230 12.43 -24.56 0.74
N ASP A 231 11.83 -25.29 1.65
CA ASP A 231 10.46 -25.04 2.10
C ASP A 231 10.26 -25.52 3.54
N ALA A 232 9.92 -24.60 4.44
CA ALA A 232 9.69 -24.89 5.85
C ALA A 232 8.20 -25.01 6.23
N SER A 233 7.27 -24.84 5.28
CA SER A 233 5.83 -24.84 5.56
C SER A 233 5.33 -26.22 5.97
N GLY A 234 4.85 -26.32 7.22
CA GLY A 234 4.26 -27.52 7.82
C GLY A 234 5.24 -28.67 8.10
N SER A 235 6.24 -28.88 7.24
CA SER A 235 7.36 -29.78 7.47
C SER A 235 8.59 -29.32 6.68
N PRO A 236 9.81 -29.53 7.20
CA PRO A 236 11.01 -29.07 6.52
C PRO A 236 11.32 -29.94 5.30
N TYR A 237 11.57 -29.27 4.17
CA TYR A 237 12.00 -29.86 2.91
C TYR A 237 13.11 -29.05 2.28
N TRP A 238 14.01 -29.78 1.65
CA TRP A 238 15.01 -29.24 0.77
C TRP A 238 15.27 -30.23 -0.36
N THR A 239 15.72 -29.72 -1.50
CA THR A 239 16.13 -30.55 -2.64
C THR A 239 17.25 -31.53 -2.25
N GLY A 240 17.14 -32.78 -2.73
CA GLY A 240 18.13 -33.82 -2.48
C GLY A 240 18.05 -34.43 -1.09
N LYS A 241 16.96 -34.20 -0.35
CA LYS A 241 16.74 -34.79 0.97
C LYS A 241 16.71 -36.32 0.89
N SER A 242 17.70 -36.95 1.52
CA SER A 242 17.84 -38.41 1.61
C SER A 242 17.40 -38.90 2.99
N ILE A 243 16.51 -39.90 3.01
CA ILE A 243 16.04 -40.53 4.26
C ILE A 243 17.22 -41.16 5.02
N LEU A 244 18.19 -41.74 4.30
CA LEU A 244 19.37 -42.33 4.91
C LEU A 244 20.23 -41.27 5.59
N ASP A 245 20.45 -40.13 4.93
CA ASP A 245 21.24 -39.03 5.53
C ASP A 245 20.57 -38.44 6.76
N SER A 246 19.24 -38.32 6.73
CA SER A 246 18.48 -37.87 7.91
C SER A 246 18.58 -38.84 9.08
N LEU A 247 18.61 -40.16 8.82
CA LEU A 247 18.81 -41.18 9.85
C LEU A 247 20.22 -41.12 10.48
N PHE A 248 21.23 -40.64 9.74
CA PHE A 248 22.61 -40.53 10.22
C PHE A 248 23.01 -39.11 10.65
N GLY A 249 22.09 -38.14 10.61
CA GLY A 249 22.36 -36.75 10.99
C GLY A 249 23.29 -36.03 10.00
N SER A 250 23.26 -36.41 8.72
CA SER A 250 24.02 -35.82 7.62
C SER A 250 23.14 -35.00 6.66
N ASP A 251 22.00 -34.49 7.14
CA ASP A 251 21.08 -33.66 6.35
C ASP A 251 21.81 -32.53 5.60
N ALA A 252 21.61 -32.47 4.28
CA ALA A 252 22.21 -31.49 3.39
C ALA A 252 21.24 -31.13 2.25
N ALA A 253 21.09 -29.84 1.97
CA ALA A 253 20.36 -29.32 0.82
C ALA A 253 21.24 -29.39 -0.43
N GLU A 254 21.12 -30.48 -1.19
CA GLU A 254 21.92 -30.69 -2.39
C GLU A 254 21.30 -29.99 -3.59
N ALA A 255 22.09 -29.14 -4.24
CA ALA A 255 21.65 -28.49 -5.48
C ALA A 255 21.66 -29.48 -6.65
N LYS A 256 20.54 -29.51 -7.39
CA LYS A 256 20.32 -30.39 -8.54
C LYS A 256 20.10 -29.56 -9.81
N PRO A 257 20.21 -30.16 -11.01
CA PRO A 257 19.79 -29.50 -12.25
C PRO A 257 18.40 -28.89 -12.10
N VAL A 258 18.19 -27.68 -12.64
CA VAL A 258 16.98 -26.87 -12.44
C VAL A 258 15.68 -27.69 -12.54
N ARG A 259 15.52 -28.45 -13.63
CA ARG A 259 14.32 -29.27 -13.86
C ARG A 259 14.19 -30.44 -12.89
N GLU A 260 15.30 -31.10 -12.55
CA GLU A 260 15.27 -32.21 -11.59
C GLU A 260 14.86 -31.73 -10.20
N ALA A 261 15.39 -30.58 -9.75
CA ALA A 261 15.01 -29.97 -8.48
C ALA A 261 13.53 -29.56 -8.47
N TRP A 262 13.03 -29.02 -9.57
CA TRP A 262 11.64 -28.64 -9.73
C TRP A 262 10.71 -29.85 -9.69
N ASP A 263 10.99 -30.89 -10.49
CA ASP A 263 10.17 -32.10 -10.57
C ASP A 263 10.10 -32.79 -9.20
N GLU A 264 11.23 -32.91 -8.50
CA GLU A 264 11.28 -33.45 -7.13
C GLU A 264 10.37 -32.67 -6.16
N TYR A 265 10.36 -31.35 -6.27
CA TYR A 265 9.53 -30.51 -5.41
C TYR A 265 8.04 -30.56 -5.80
N MET A 266 7.73 -30.62 -7.10
CA MET A 266 6.34 -30.75 -7.57
C MET A 266 5.73 -32.09 -7.15
N ASP A 267 6.52 -33.17 -7.17
CA ASP A 267 6.10 -34.49 -6.68
C ASP A 267 5.70 -34.43 -5.20
N ARG A 268 6.41 -33.63 -4.39
CA ARG A 268 6.04 -33.39 -2.98
C ARG A 268 4.73 -32.62 -2.85
N LEU A 269 4.55 -31.56 -3.63
CA LEU A 269 3.33 -30.74 -3.57
C LEU A 269 2.10 -31.46 -4.13
N GLY A 270 2.30 -32.49 -4.96
CA GLY A 270 1.24 -33.34 -5.52
C GLY A 270 0.34 -32.66 -6.56
N SER A 271 0.55 -31.37 -6.84
CA SER A 271 -0.17 -30.63 -7.87
C SER A 271 0.67 -29.47 -8.40
N PRO A 272 0.78 -29.32 -9.73
CA PRO A 272 1.57 -28.24 -10.33
C PRO A 272 0.93 -26.86 -10.08
N PHE A 273 1.73 -25.82 -10.30
CA PHE A 273 1.24 -24.45 -10.36
C PHE A 273 0.84 -24.08 -11.79
N ASP A 274 -0.16 -23.22 -11.93
CA ASP A 274 -0.61 -22.68 -13.21
C ASP A 274 0.16 -21.40 -13.58
N LYS A 275 0.48 -20.61 -12.54
CA LYS A 275 1.26 -19.37 -12.65
C LYS A 275 2.33 -19.34 -11.57
N VAL A 276 3.48 -18.76 -11.88
CA VAL A 276 4.57 -18.52 -10.93
C VAL A 276 5.08 -17.09 -11.04
N GLU A 277 5.49 -16.54 -9.91
CA GLU A 277 6.17 -15.26 -9.80
C GLU A 277 7.45 -15.47 -9.00
N VAL A 278 8.57 -14.94 -9.50
CA VAL A 278 9.88 -15.05 -8.84
C VAL A 278 10.33 -13.67 -8.40
N TYR A 279 10.68 -13.56 -7.13
CA TYR A 279 11.10 -12.34 -6.48
C TYR A 279 12.57 -12.45 -6.05
N TYR A 280 13.35 -11.44 -6.39
CA TYR A 280 14.64 -11.19 -5.79
C TYR A 280 14.43 -10.35 -4.54
N ILE A 281 15.07 -10.75 -3.43
CA ILE A 281 15.09 -9.98 -2.18
C ILE A 281 16.55 -9.75 -1.75
N ASP A 282 16.84 -8.54 -1.30
CA ASP A 282 18.16 -8.15 -0.85
C ASP A 282 18.14 -7.24 0.38
N PHE A 283 19.31 -7.07 0.97
CA PHE A 283 19.47 -6.20 2.13
C PHE A 283 19.07 -4.76 1.82
N TYR A 284 18.56 -4.09 2.86
CA TYR A 284 18.15 -2.69 2.83
C TYR A 284 16.94 -2.41 1.94
N GLY A 285 16.10 -3.43 1.73
CA GLY A 285 14.77 -3.30 1.14
C GLY A 285 14.72 -3.33 -0.39
N ASP A 286 15.79 -3.74 -1.08
CA ASP A 286 15.74 -4.00 -2.52
C ASP A 286 14.99 -5.32 -2.76
N ALA A 287 13.71 -5.19 -3.13
CA ALA A 287 12.87 -6.31 -3.55
C ALA A 287 12.31 -6.02 -4.94
N ARG A 288 12.40 -7.01 -5.85
CA ARG A 288 11.85 -6.86 -7.21
C ARG A 288 11.37 -8.19 -7.78
N LYS A 289 10.28 -8.12 -8.53
CA LYS A 289 9.81 -9.24 -9.34
C LYS A 289 10.75 -9.41 -10.55
N MET A 290 11.37 -10.57 -10.63
CA MET A 290 12.33 -10.95 -11.68
C MET A 290 11.65 -11.68 -12.84
N PHE A 291 10.59 -12.42 -12.54
CA PHE A 291 9.88 -13.24 -13.50
C PHE A 291 8.39 -13.34 -13.15
N GLU A 292 7.54 -13.42 -14.16
CA GLU A 292 6.12 -13.77 -14.07
C GLU A 292 5.73 -14.56 -15.32
N GLY A 293 5.10 -15.73 -15.14
CA GLY A 293 4.73 -16.59 -16.26
C GLY A 293 4.25 -17.95 -15.79
N ASN A 294 4.28 -18.93 -16.70
CA ASN A 294 3.99 -20.33 -16.35
C ASN A 294 5.27 -21.07 -15.90
N PRO A 295 5.15 -22.25 -15.25
CA PRO A 295 6.32 -22.99 -14.81
C PRO A 295 7.31 -23.36 -15.91
N SER A 296 6.87 -23.67 -17.12
CA SER A 296 7.78 -24.03 -18.22
C SER A 296 8.68 -22.86 -18.60
N GLU A 297 8.09 -21.67 -18.76
CA GLU A 297 8.81 -20.43 -19.05
C GLU A 297 9.78 -20.06 -17.91
N MET A 298 9.38 -20.29 -16.66
CA MET A 298 10.23 -20.06 -15.49
C MET A 298 11.44 -20.98 -15.50
N LEU A 299 11.27 -22.26 -15.85
CA LEU A 299 12.36 -23.22 -15.89
C LEU A 299 13.39 -22.87 -16.97
N ASP A 300 12.93 -22.48 -18.17
CA ASP A 300 13.81 -21.99 -19.24
C ASP A 300 14.60 -20.75 -18.77
N TRP A 301 13.92 -19.79 -18.12
CA TRP A 301 14.57 -18.60 -17.56
C TRP A 301 15.57 -18.95 -16.45
N LEU A 302 15.26 -19.89 -15.56
CA LEU A 302 16.15 -20.32 -14.48
C LEU A 302 17.40 -21.04 -15.01
N GLU A 303 17.26 -21.85 -16.06
CA GLU A 303 18.41 -22.52 -16.71
C GLU A 303 19.39 -21.48 -17.27
N ASP A 304 18.89 -20.46 -17.96
CA ASP A 304 19.72 -19.34 -18.44
C ASP A 304 20.31 -18.52 -17.29
N TYR A 305 19.52 -18.26 -16.24
CA TYR A 305 19.94 -17.48 -15.07
C TYR A 305 21.04 -18.16 -14.23
N THR A 306 21.05 -19.49 -14.20
CA THR A 306 21.99 -20.30 -13.39
C THR A 306 23.17 -20.89 -14.18
N SER A 307 23.23 -20.64 -15.49
CA SER A 307 24.30 -21.09 -16.38
C SER A 307 25.69 -20.51 -16.07
#